data_AF-A0A101GEW0-F1
#
_entry.id   AF-A0A101GEW0-F1
#
_cell.length_a   1.000
_cell.length_b   1.000
_cell.length_c   1.000
_cell.angle_alpha   90.00
_cell.angle_beta   90.00
_cell.angle_gamma   90.00
#
_symmetry.space_group_name_H-M   'P 1'
#
loop_
_entity.id
_entity.type
_entity.pdbx_description
1 polymer ?
#
loop_
_entity_poly.entity_id
_entity_poly.type
_entity_poly.pdbx_seq_one_letter_code
_entity_poly.pdbx_strand_id
1 'polypeptide(L)'
;MMNSPKILKRLILLTLLFFLPFLGYSQEIHEWTLEECITYARDHNINVKKQLLNVQLQEINSTESKLTMLPTLGGNATHVYNWGQTIDPFTNQFATERVRSNSFYVSTQMVIFSGFQKLNTLRKSQLDLNISE
;
A
#
# COMPACT_ATOMS: atom_id res chain seq x y z
N MET A 1 -6.84 43.56 60.34
CA MET A 1 -8.11 42.82 60.25
C MET A 1 -8.37 42.48 58.78
N MET A 2 -8.80 41.25 58.52
CA MET A 2 -8.51 40.44 57.33
C MET A 2 -9.03 41.01 55.98
N ASN A 3 -8.19 40.92 54.93
CA ASN A 3 -8.44 41.39 53.56
C ASN A 3 -9.73 40.82 52.94
N SER A 4 -10.81 41.58 53.06
CA SER A 4 -12.15 41.30 52.53
C SER A 4 -12.22 40.97 51.01
N PRO A 5 -11.45 41.57 50.08
CA PRO A 5 -11.60 41.25 48.65
C PRO A 5 -10.97 39.90 48.27
N LYS A 6 -10.01 39.40 49.05
CA LYS A 6 -9.35 38.10 48.77
C LYS A 6 -10.24 36.93 49.19
N ILE A 7 -10.99 37.08 50.27
CA ILE A 7 -11.95 36.09 50.78
C ILE A 7 -13.16 35.97 49.83
N LEU A 8 -13.66 37.12 49.33
CA LEU A 8 -14.77 37.14 48.37
C LEU A 8 -14.40 36.48 47.03
N LYS A 9 -13.20 36.76 46.49
CA LYS A 9 -12.70 36.08 45.26
C LYS A 9 -12.53 34.58 45.44
N ARG A 10 -12.11 34.12 46.63
CA ARG A 10 -11.94 32.69 46.95
C ARG A 10 -13.29 31.97 47.09
N LEU A 11 -14.30 32.66 47.63
CA LEU A 11 -15.69 32.18 47.68
C LEU A 11 -16.33 32.10 46.28
N ILE A 12 -16.09 33.07 45.41
CA ILE A 12 -16.53 33.04 44.01
C ILE A 12 -15.83 31.90 43.24
N LEU A 13 -14.54 31.69 43.46
CA LEU A 13 -13.80 30.60 42.83
C LEU A 13 -14.31 29.21 43.29
N LEU A 14 -14.61 29.06 44.58
CA LEU A 14 -15.13 27.80 45.15
C LEU A 14 -16.56 27.50 44.67
N THR A 15 -17.41 28.52 44.55
CA THR A 15 -18.77 28.36 44.01
C THR A 15 -18.74 28.04 42.51
N LEU A 16 -17.88 28.69 41.73
CA LEU A 16 -17.67 28.35 40.32
C LEU A 16 -17.18 26.90 40.15
N LEU A 17 -16.25 26.45 41.01
CA LEU A 17 -15.72 25.08 40.97
C LEU A 17 -16.79 24.03 41.32
N PHE A 18 -17.72 24.38 42.20
CA PHE A 18 -18.82 23.50 42.63
C PHE A 18 -19.92 23.35 41.57
N PHE A 19 -20.08 24.33 40.67
CA PHE A 19 -21.07 24.29 39.58
C PHE A 19 -20.53 23.68 38.26
N LEU A 20 -19.22 23.46 38.12
CA LEU A 20 -18.63 22.80 36.94
C LEU A 20 -19.20 21.40 36.60
N PRO A 21 -19.50 20.49 37.56
CA PRO A 21 -20.04 19.16 37.23
C PRO A 21 -21.50 19.17 36.78
N PHE A 22 -22.25 20.27 36.97
CA PHE A 22 -23.64 20.38 36.50
C PHE A 22 -23.78 20.68 35.00
N LEU A 23 -22.67 21.01 34.32
CA LEU A 23 -22.65 21.21 32.86
C LEU A 23 -22.31 19.92 32.09
N GLY A 24 -22.02 18.83 32.81
CA GLY A 24 -21.81 17.52 32.21
C GLY A 24 -23.14 16.84 31.91
N TYR A 25 -23.72 17.08 30.75
CA TYR A 25 -24.72 16.16 30.20
C TYR A 25 -24.02 14.82 29.93
N SER A 26 -24.38 13.78 30.68
CA SER A 26 -24.00 12.41 30.34
C SER A 26 -24.44 12.14 28.91
N GLN A 27 -23.57 11.49 28.14
CA GLN A 27 -23.78 11.12 26.73
C GLN A 27 -25.22 10.64 26.53
N GLU A 28 -25.94 11.19 25.54
CA GLU A 28 -27.21 10.61 25.11
C GLU A 28 -26.98 9.12 24.91
N ILE A 29 -27.60 8.31 25.77
CA ILE A 29 -27.62 6.86 25.60
C ILE A 29 -28.57 6.64 24.44
N HIS A 30 -28.04 6.72 23.22
CA HIS A 30 -28.73 6.24 22.05
C HIS A 30 -28.84 4.73 22.21
N GLU A 31 -30.00 4.25 22.66
CA GLU A 31 -30.29 2.83 22.73
C GLU A 31 -30.40 2.31 21.30
N TRP A 32 -29.35 1.63 20.84
CA TRP A 32 -29.32 1.06 19.51
C TRP A 32 -30.41 -0.01 19.40
N THR A 33 -31.29 0.15 18.43
CA THR A 33 -32.21 -0.92 18.03
C THR A 33 -31.42 -2.11 17.49
N LEU A 34 -32.01 -3.31 17.54
CA LEU A 34 -31.40 -4.51 16.97
C LEU A 34 -31.05 -4.32 15.48
N GLU A 35 -31.88 -3.59 14.74
CA GLU A 35 -31.67 -3.31 13.32
C GLU A 35 -30.47 -2.37 13.08
N GLU A 36 -30.32 -1.33 13.92
CA GLU A 36 -29.14 -0.45 13.88
C GLU A 36 -27.86 -1.20 14.25
N CYS A 37 -27.91 -2.08 15.25
CA CYS A 37 -26.79 -2.93 15.61
C CYS A 37 -26.37 -3.86 14.46
N ILE A 38 -27.34 -4.50 13.80
CA ILE A 38 -27.08 -5.41 12.66
C ILE A 38 -26.51 -4.63 11.46
N THR A 39 -27.08 -3.46 11.15
CA THR A 39 -26.64 -2.63 10.01
C THR A 39 -25.22 -2.13 10.25
N TYR A 40 -24.95 -1.59 11.44
CA TYR A 40 -23.61 -1.13 11.78
C TYR A 40 -22.59 -2.27 11.82
N ALA A 41 -22.95 -3.42 12.39
CA ALA A 41 -22.08 -4.59 12.41
C ALA A 41 -21.77 -5.12 11.00
N ARG A 42 -22.70 -4.98 10.04
CA ARG A 42 -22.48 -5.33 8.63
C ARG A 42 -21.56 -4.31 7.94
N ASP A 43 -21.86 -3.02 8.06
CA ASP A 43 -21.13 -1.95 7.36
C ASP A 43 -19.70 -1.76 7.88
N HIS A 44 -19.50 -2.05 9.17
CA HIS A 44 -18.20 -2.00 9.82
C HIS A 44 -17.54 -3.38 9.98
N ASN A 45 -18.10 -4.42 9.34
CA ASN A 45 -17.53 -5.75 9.41
C ASN A 45 -16.17 -5.81 8.71
N ILE A 46 -15.10 -5.94 9.49
CA ILE A 46 -13.74 -6.06 8.96
C ILE A 46 -13.59 -7.32 8.12
N ASN A 47 -14.30 -8.41 8.41
CA ASN A 47 -14.22 -9.64 7.63
C ASN A 47 -14.82 -9.45 6.24
N VAL A 48 -15.96 -8.75 6.12
CA VAL A 48 -16.55 -8.41 4.81
C VAL A 48 -15.60 -7.52 4.00
N LYS A 49 -15.02 -6.49 4.62
CA LYS A 49 -14.03 -5.64 3.97
C LYS A 49 -12.81 -6.43 3.48
N LYS A 50 -12.33 -7.39 4.29
CA LYS A 50 -11.24 -8.31 3.89
C LYS A 50 -11.64 -9.23 2.74
N GLN A 51 -12.88 -9.72 2.70
CA GLN A 51 -13.39 -10.53 1.59
C GLN A 51 -13.44 -9.71 0.30
N LEU A 52 -13.92 -8.47 0.34
CA LEU A 52 -13.91 -7.57 -0.82
C LEU A 52 -12.49 -7.31 -1.33
N LEU A 53 -11.52 -7.08 -0.43
CA LEU A 53 -10.11 -6.95 -0.81
C LEU A 53 -9.55 -8.23 -1.43
N ASN A 54 -10.00 -9.40 -0.98
CA ASN A 54 -9.60 -10.68 -1.59
C ASN A 54 -10.13 -10.80 -3.02
N VAL A 55 -11.40 -10.45 -3.27
CA VAL A 55 -11.96 -10.43 -4.63
C VAL A 55 -11.15 -9.52 -5.55
N GLN A 56 -10.86 -8.30 -5.11
CA GLN A 56 -10.01 -7.36 -5.87
C GLN A 56 -8.62 -7.92 -6.15
N LEU A 57 -8.02 -8.61 -5.18
CA LEU A 57 -6.74 -9.28 -5.36
C LEU A 57 -6.83 -10.38 -6.43
N GLN A 58 -7.89 -11.19 -6.44
CA GLN A 58 -8.07 -12.21 -7.48
C GLN A 58 -8.28 -11.60 -8.87
N GLU A 59 -8.92 -10.44 -8.96
CA GLU A 59 -9.12 -9.72 -10.24
C GLU A 59 -7.78 -9.26 -10.83
N ILE A 60 -6.92 -8.73 -9.97
CA ILE A 60 -5.55 -8.35 -10.32
C ILE A 60 -4.77 -9.60 -10.75
N ASN A 61 -4.84 -10.69 -10.00
CA ASN A 61 -4.13 -11.95 -10.32
C ASN A 61 -4.58 -12.54 -11.68
N SER A 62 -5.87 -12.48 -11.99
CA SER A 62 -6.41 -12.93 -13.30
C SER A 62 -5.89 -12.05 -14.42
N THR A 63 -5.87 -10.74 -14.21
CA THR A 63 -5.31 -9.79 -15.16
C THR A 63 -3.82 -9.99 -15.36
N GLU A 64 -3.04 -10.16 -14.29
CA GLU A 64 -1.60 -10.47 -14.36
C GLU A 64 -1.36 -11.76 -15.14
N SER A 65 -2.12 -12.81 -14.83
CA SER A 65 -2.03 -14.10 -15.53
C SER A 65 -2.29 -13.95 -17.03
N LYS A 66 -3.24 -13.09 -17.45
CA LYS A 66 -3.46 -12.75 -18.87
C LYS A 66 -2.25 -12.02 -19.46
N LEU A 67 -1.69 -11.04 -18.74
CA LEU A 67 -0.53 -10.25 -19.18
C LEU A 67 0.74 -11.11 -19.30
N THR A 68 0.90 -12.19 -18.53
CA THR A 68 2.05 -13.10 -18.69
C THR A 68 2.11 -13.79 -20.06
N MET A 69 1.03 -13.76 -20.85
CA MET A 69 1.01 -14.25 -22.24
C MET A 69 1.63 -13.27 -23.24
N LEU A 70 1.78 -11.99 -22.86
CA LEU A 70 2.39 -10.96 -23.68
C LEU A 70 3.93 -11.04 -23.63
N PRO A 71 4.64 -10.44 -24.61
CA PRO A 71 6.08 -10.36 -24.54
C PRO A 71 6.50 -9.44 -23.39
N THR A 72 7.56 -9.79 -22.71
CA THR A 72 8.25 -8.88 -21.79
C THR A 72 9.08 -7.89 -22.61
N LEU A 73 9.12 -6.62 -22.18
CA LEU A 73 9.96 -5.59 -22.77
C LEU A 73 10.89 -5.06 -21.67
N GLY A 74 12.19 -5.18 -21.88
CA GLY A 74 13.21 -4.68 -20.98
C GLY A 74 14.22 -3.84 -21.73
N GLY A 75 14.75 -2.81 -21.08
CA GLY A 75 15.85 -2.01 -21.60
C GLY A 75 16.91 -1.85 -20.53
N ASN A 76 18.16 -1.79 -20.95
CA ASN A 76 19.26 -1.48 -20.06
C ASN A 76 20.19 -0.46 -20.72
N ALA A 77 20.68 0.44 -19.88
CA ALA A 77 21.70 1.42 -20.22
C ALA A 77 22.82 1.25 -19.19
N THR A 78 24.01 0.93 -19.67
CA THR A 78 25.19 0.73 -18.85
C THR A 78 26.27 1.70 -19.29
N HIS A 79 26.85 2.37 -18.29
CA HIS A 79 27.93 3.32 -18.45
C HIS A 79 29.07 2.94 -17.50
N VAL A 80 30.22 2.60 -18.06
CA VAL A 80 31.36 2.08 -17.29
C VAL A 80 32.60 2.90 -17.59
N TYR A 81 33.33 3.25 -16.54
CA TYR A 81 34.68 3.80 -16.60
C TYR A 81 35.66 2.80 -16.01
N ASN A 82 36.68 2.45 -16.78
CA ASN A 82 37.79 1.63 -16.35
C ASN A 82 39.04 2.52 -16.23
N TRP A 83 39.62 2.56 -15.04
CA TRP A 83 40.87 3.28 -14.75
C TRP A 83 41.99 2.26 -14.46
N GLY A 84 43.17 2.46 -15.05
CA GLY A 84 44.31 1.53 -14.95
C GLY A 84 44.64 0.86 -16.28
N GLN A 85 45.61 -0.05 -16.28
CA GLN A 85 46.01 -0.77 -17.49
C GLN A 85 44.88 -1.73 -17.90
N THR A 86 44.14 -1.36 -18.94
CA THR A 86 43.01 -2.15 -19.45
C THR A 86 43.16 -2.31 -20.96
N ILE A 87 42.65 -3.40 -21.52
CA ILE A 87 42.73 -3.63 -22.96
C ILE A 87 41.67 -2.77 -23.63
N ASP A 88 42.08 -1.88 -24.52
CA ASP A 88 41.14 -1.11 -25.33
C ASP A 88 40.44 -2.04 -26.34
N PRO A 89 39.11 -2.20 -26.27
CA PRO A 89 38.37 -3.11 -27.14
C PRO A 89 38.37 -2.70 -28.63
N PHE A 90 38.75 -1.47 -28.99
CA PHE A 90 38.83 -1.02 -30.38
C PHE A 90 40.19 -1.28 -31.03
N THR A 91 41.27 -1.13 -30.27
CA THR A 91 42.65 -1.23 -30.77
C THR A 91 43.37 -2.51 -30.33
N ASN A 92 42.81 -3.26 -29.38
CA ASN A 92 43.44 -4.41 -28.70
C ASN A 92 44.83 -4.10 -28.13
N GLN A 93 45.11 -2.83 -27.84
CA GLN A 93 46.32 -2.39 -27.16
C GLN A 93 46.04 -2.15 -25.68
N PHE A 94 47.06 -2.23 -24.84
CA PHE A 94 46.94 -1.84 -23.44
C PHE A 94 46.77 -0.32 -23.35
N ALA A 95 45.56 0.13 -23.03
CA ALA A 95 45.31 1.51 -22.64
C ALA A 95 45.83 1.72 -21.22
N THR A 96 46.75 2.67 -21.05
CA THR A 96 47.18 3.17 -19.73
C THR A 96 46.32 4.36 -19.27
N GLU A 97 45.42 4.82 -20.13
CA GLU A 97 44.46 5.89 -19.89
C GLU A 97 43.05 5.34 -19.55
N ARG A 98 42.15 6.24 -19.15
CA ARG A 98 40.77 5.91 -18.79
C ARG A 98 39.98 5.37 -20.00
N VAL A 99 39.53 4.13 -19.95
CA VAL A 99 38.62 3.55 -20.96
C VAL A 99 37.17 3.74 -20.53
N ARG A 100 36.35 4.28 -21.43
CA ARG A 100 34.92 4.53 -21.20
C ARG A 100 34.08 3.65 -22.13
N SER A 101 33.21 2.84 -21.55
CA SER A 101 32.29 1.98 -22.29
C SER A 101 30.85 2.38 -22.02
N ASN A 102 30.08 2.51 -23.10
CA ASN A 102 28.64 2.77 -23.05
C ASN A 102 27.95 1.63 -23.78
N SER A 103 26.96 1.00 -23.17
CA SER A 103 26.10 0.02 -23.83
C SER A 103 24.65 0.33 -23.52
N PHE A 104 23.84 0.34 -24.57
CA PHE A 104 22.40 0.50 -24.48
C PHE A 104 21.78 -0.63 -25.27
N TYR A 105 20.85 -1.36 -24.66
CA TYR A 105 20.11 -2.38 -25.37
C TYR A 105 18.65 -2.39 -24.93
N VAL A 106 17.79 -2.76 -25.87
CA VAL A 106 16.38 -3.07 -25.62
C VAL A 106 16.18 -4.50 -26.06
N SER A 107 15.56 -5.30 -25.19
CA SER A 107 15.29 -6.71 -25.42
C SER A 107 13.82 -6.99 -25.19
N THR A 108 13.24 -7.81 -26.05
CA THR A 108 11.90 -8.37 -25.86
C THR A 108 11.98 -9.88 -25.77
N GLN A 109 11.24 -10.49 -24.85
CA GLN A 109 11.23 -11.93 -24.66
C GLN A 109 9.79 -12.43 -24.51
N MET A 110 9.40 -13.37 -25.38
CA MET A 110 8.13 -14.07 -25.32
C MET A 110 8.39 -15.57 -25.19
N VAL A 111 7.50 -16.26 -24.46
CA VAL A 111 7.45 -17.72 -24.42
C VAL A 111 6.44 -18.19 -25.46
N ILE A 112 6.91 -18.83 -26.52
CA ILE A 112 6.06 -19.33 -27.61
C ILE A 112 5.26 -20.56 -27.17
N PHE A 113 5.90 -21.47 -26.42
CA PHE A 113 5.25 -22.65 -25.88
C PHE A 113 5.92 -23.10 -24.59
N SER A 114 5.12 -23.48 -23.59
CA SER A 114 5.58 -23.91 -22.26
C SER A 114 4.82 -25.15 -21.75
N GLY A 115 4.44 -26.07 -22.63
CA GLY A 115 3.71 -27.28 -22.22
C GLY A 115 2.35 -26.97 -21.57
N PHE A 116 1.62 -25.99 -22.08
CA PHE A 116 0.33 -25.51 -21.55
C PHE A 116 0.35 -24.92 -20.13
N GLN A 117 1.51 -24.81 -19.47
CA GLN A 117 1.60 -24.28 -18.10
C GLN A 117 0.98 -22.87 -17.97
N LYS A 118 1.31 -21.94 -18.88
CA LYS A 118 0.73 -20.59 -18.88
C LYS A 118 -0.79 -20.60 -19.06
N LEU A 119 -1.30 -21.45 -19.95
CA LEU A 119 -2.73 -21.58 -20.21
C LEU A 119 -3.49 -22.13 -18.99
N ASN A 120 -2.92 -23.14 -18.33
CA ASN A 120 -3.51 -23.74 -17.14
C ASN A 120 -3.46 -22.78 -15.94
N THR A 121 -2.39 -21.99 -15.82
CA THR A 121 -2.27 -20.94 -14.79
C THR A 121 -3.36 -19.87 -14.97
N LEU A 122 -3.59 -19.42 -16.20
CA LEU A 122 -4.67 -18.48 -16.50
C LEU A 122 -6.05 -19.06 -16.15
N ARG A 123 -6.32 -20.31 -16.56
CA ARG A 123 -7.59 -20.98 -16.23
C ARG A 123 -7.80 -21.11 -14.73
N LYS A 124 -6.74 -21.48 -13.99
CA LYS A 124 -6.77 -21.55 -12.53
C LYS A 124 -7.10 -20.20 -11.91
N SER A 125 -6.41 -19.13 -12.34
CA SER A 125 -6.64 -17.79 -11.77
C SER A 125 -8.05 -17.26 -12.05
N GLN A 126 -8.63 -17.57 -13.22
CA GLN A 126 -10.02 -17.23 -13.51
C GLN A 126 -11.00 -18.02 -12.64
N LEU A 127 -10.73 -19.30 -12.37
CA LEU A 127 -11.54 -20.10 -11.46
C LEU A 127 -11.46 -19.59 -10.02
N ASP A 128 -10.25 -19.25 -9.55
CA ASP A 128 -10.02 -18.72 -8.21
C ASP A 128 -10.75 -17.36 -8.01
N LEU A 129 -10.85 -16.53 -9.04
CA LEU A 129 -11.70 -15.31 -9.04
C LEU A 129 -13.19 -15.66 -8.90
N ASN A 130 -13.70 -16.54 -9.76
CA ASN A 130 -15.12 -16.91 -9.75
C ASN A 130 -15.57 -17.58 -8.44
N ILE A 131 -14.66 -18.23 -7.69
CA ILE A 131 -14.94 -18.82 -6.36
C ILE A 131 -14.97 -17.74 -5.27
N SER A 132 -14.26 -16.63 -5.48
CA SER A 132 -14.14 -15.56 -4.50
C SER A 132 -15.30 -14.57 -4.55
N GLU A 133 -15.98 -14.46 -5.69
CA GLU A 133 -17.26 -13.75 -5.89
C GLU A 133 -18.42 -14.44 -5.18
#